data_AF-A0A964N103-F1
#
_entry.id   AF-A0A964N103-F1
#
_cell.length_a   1.000
_cell.length_b   1.000
_cell.length_c   1.000
_cell.angle_alpha   90.00
_cell.angle_beta   90.00
_cell.angle_gamma   90.00
#
_symmetry.space_group_name_H-M   'P 1'
#
loop_
_entity.id
_entity.type
_entity.pdbx_description
1 polymer ?
#
loop_
_entity_poly.entity_id
_entity_poly.type
_entity_poly.pdbx_seq_one_letter_code
_entity_poly.pdbx_strand_id
1 'polypeptide(L)'
;MNSTRRTFIHSSAAAGLGLSAAACNPTSPPPAPAAAPLASGPHPAIAALKPITADVKPITADERAARIEKARQLMVDNKISAIYLEGGSSMFYYTGVRWGNSERPFVCVIPAKGELGWVCPGFEEERARELVTGKAEVRVWQEDESPYRQIANILKDRGATGRVGVEERLRYFIYSGVKKEAAGVDFVDAEPITAGCRMIKSATELALMQKASDITI
;
A
#
# COMPACT_ATOMS: atom_id res chain seq x y z
N MET A 1 -13.03 -26.69 -9.38
CA MET A 1 -13.87 -26.19 -8.27
C MET A 1 -13.08 -25.13 -7.53
N ASN A 2 -13.37 -23.84 -7.77
CA ASN A 2 -12.63 -22.73 -7.16
C ASN A 2 -13.21 -22.44 -5.78
N SER A 3 -12.59 -23.00 -4.74
CA SER A 3 -12.88 -22.61 -3.36
C SER A 3 -12.38 -21.18 -3.14
N THR A 4 -13.28 -20.26 -2.81
CA THR A 4 -12.92 -18.89 -2.42
C THR A 4 -12.92 -18.78 -0.89
N ARG A 5 -12.19 -17.80 -0.34
CA ARG A 5 -12.15 -17.54 1.13
C ARG A 5 -13.55 -17.42 1.77
N ARG A 6 -14.56 -17.03 0.99
CA ARG A 6 -15.97 -16.94 1.42
C ARG A 6 -16.62 -18.32 1.64
N THR A 7 -16.24 -19.32 0.85
CA THR A 7 -16.74 -20.70 0.98
C THR A 7 -16.25 -21.35 2.27
N PHE A 8 -15.02 -21.03 2.69
CA PHE A 8 -14.41 -21.58 3.91
C PHE A 8 -15.11 -21.11 5.20
N ILE A 9 -15.50 -19.83 5.29
CA ILE A 9 -16.13 -19.27 6.50
C ILE A 9 -17.53 -19.85 6.73
N HIS A 10 -18.28 -20.16 5.67
CA HIS A 10 -19.63 -20.74 5.80
C HIS A 10 -19.63 -22.17 6.35
N SER A 11 -18.56 -22.93 6.17
CA SER A 11 -18.49 -24.34 6.60
C SER A 11 -18.21 -24.53 8.10
N SER A 12 -17.70 -23.51 8.79
CA SER A 12 -17.23 -23.62 10.18
C SER A 12 -18.33 -23.48 11.24
N ALA A 13 -19.53 -23.04 10.86
CA ALA A 13 -20.60 -22.71 11.82
C ALA A 13 -21.50 -23.90 12.21
N ALA A 14 -21.25 -25.11 11.68
CA ALA A 14 -22.17 -26.24 11.81
C ALA A 14 -21.82 -27.28 12.90
N ALA A 15 -20.81 -27.06 13.75
CA ALA A 15 -20.39 -28.05 14.74
C ALA A 15 -20.49 -27.52 16.17
N GLY A 16 -21.61 -27.81 16.85
CA GLY A 16 -21.66 -27.71 18.31
C GLY A 16 -23.06 -27.67 18.91
N LEU A 17 -23.73 -28.82 19.07
CA LEU A 17 -24.85 -28.97 20.01
C LEU A 17 -24.89 -30.39 20.62
N GLY A 18 -24.91 -30.46 21.96
CA GLY A 18 -25.10 -31.63 22.82
C GLY A 18 -24.34 -31.43 24.14
N LEU A 19 -24.83 -31.60 25.36
CA LEU A 19 -25.95 -32.37 25.93
C LEU A 19 -26.63 -31.63 27.11
N SER A 20 -27.83 -32.07 27.45
CA SER A 20 -28.77 -31.57 28.47
C SER A 20 -28.42 -31.94 29.92
N ALA A 21 -28.90 -31.14 30.89
CA ALA A 21 -29.19 -31.55 32.26
C ALA A 21 -30.45 -30.81 32.78
N ALA A 22 -31.35 -31.55 33.43
CA ALA A 22 -32.63 -31.09 33.95
C ALA A 22 -32.56 -30.80 35.47
N ALA A 23 -33.24 -29.74 35.95
CA ALA A 23 -34.15 -29.76 37.11
C ALA A 23 -34.53 -28.34 37.62
N CYS A 24 -35.77 -28.26 38.13
CA CYS A 24 -36.38 -27.26 39.02
C CYS A 24 -37.00 -25.97 38.43
N ASN A 25 -38.34 -25.90 38.54
CA ASN A 25 -39.22 -24.79 38.16
C ASN A 25 -39.22 -23.66 39.21
N PRO A 26 -39.03 -22.40 38.79
CA PRO A 26 -39.76 -21.28 39.34
C PRO A 26 -40.68 -20.68 38.27
N THR A 27 -41.89 -20.32 38.68
CA THR A 27 -42.98 -19.77 37.86
C THR A 27 -42.47 -18.64 36.96
N SER A 28 -42.46 -18.88 35.65
CA SER A 28 -41.94 -17.93 34.66
C SER A 28 -42.99 -16.86 34.33
N PRO A 29 -42.60 -15.58 34.13
CA PRO A 29 -43.50 -14.56 33.59
C PRO A 29 -43.98 -14.97 32.18
N PRO A 30 -45.12 -14.44 31.70
CA PRO A 30 -45.64 -14.78 30.38
C PRO A 30 -44.55 -14.56 29.31
N PRO A 31 -44.39 -15.48 28.35
CA PRO A 31 -43.37 -15.36 27.34
C PRO A 31 -43.56 -14.04 26.59
N ALA A 32 -42.50 -13.22 26.56
CA ALA A 32 -42.45 -12.09 25.66
C ALA A 32 -42.78 -12.57 24.24
N PRO A 33 -43.53 -11.79 23.43
CA PRO A 33 -43.81 -12.18 22.05
C PRO A 33 -42.49 -12.54 21.37
N ALA A 34 -42.43 -13.74 20.79
CA ALA A 34 -41.24 -14.23 20.13
C ALA A 34 -40.77 -13.15 19.15
N ALA A 35 -39.57 -12.62 19.39
CA ALA A 35 -38.94 -11.70 18.45
C ALA A 35 -39.00 -12.36 17.07
N ALA A 36 -39.59 -11.66 16.08
CA ALA A 36 -39.66 -12.17 14.73
C ALA A 36 -38.27 -12.69 14.32
N PRO A 37 -38.16 -13.91 13.77
CA PRO A 37 -36.87 -14.45 13.41
C PRO A 37 -36.18 -13.44 12.51
N LEU A 38 -35.04 -12.91 12.95
CA LEU A 38 -34.19 -12.06 12.12
C LEU A 38 -34.00 -12.80 10.81
N ALA A 39 -34.46 -12.20 9.71
CA ALA A 39 -34.37 -12.81 8.39
C ALA A 39 -32.94 -13.31 8.17
N SER A 40 -32.79 -14.63 8.11
CA SER A 40 -31.49 -15.29 8.00
C SER A 40 -31.01 -15.15 6.56
N GLY A 41 -30.36 -14.03 6.26
CA GLY A 41 -29.76 -13.79 4.95
C GLY A 41 -29.44 -12.32 4.70
N PRO A 42 -28.59 -12.02 3.71
CA PRO A 42 -28.37 -10.64 3.28
C PRO A 42 -29.69 -10.03 2.78
N HIS A 43 -29.89 -8.74 3.02
CA HIS A 43 -31.02 -7.99 2.51
C HIS A 43 -31.19 -8.21 0.98
N PRO A 44 -32.41 -8.32 0.42
CA PRO A 44 -32.61 -8.62 -1.01
C PRO A 44 -31.82 -7.71 -1.97
N ALA A 45 -31.66 -6.43 -1.63
CA ALA A 45 -30.83 -5.50 -2.40
C ALA A 45 -29.35 -5.92 -2.47
N ILE A 46 -28.80 -6.47 -1.39
CA ILE A 46 -27.43 -7.00 -1.33
C ILE A 46 -27.34 -8.33 -2.09
N ALA A 47 -28.36 -9.18 -1.96
CA ALA A 47 -28.43 -10.46 -2.69
C ALA A 47 -28.48 -10.28 -4.21
N ALA A 48 -29.01 -9.14 -4.69
CA ALA A 48 -29.10 -8.81 -6.11
C ALA A 48 -27.81 -8.23 -6.72
N LEU A 49 -26.80 -7.88 -5.89
CA LEU A 49 -25.55 -7.29 -6.38
C LEU A 49 -24.77 -8.29 -7.26
N LYS A 50 -24.30 -7.80 -8.40
CA LYS A 50 -23.47 -8.56 -9.34
C LYS A 50 -22.03 -8.04 -9.32
N PRO A 51 -21.01 -8.89 -9.59
CA PRO A 51 -19.67 -8.42 -9.85
C PRO A 51 -19.67 -7.49 -11.06
N ILE A 52 -19.26 -6.24 -10.85
CA ILE A 52 -19.22 -5.23 -11.91
C ILE A 52 -17.79 -4.82 -12.27
N THR A 53 -16.76 -5.52 -11.78
CA THR A 53 -15.34 -5.16 -12.00
C THR A 53 -14.63 -6.02 -13.06
N ALA A 54 -15.35 -6.88 -13.78
CA ALA A 54 -14.76 -7.86 -14.69
C ALA A 54 -14.05 -7.24 -15.92
N ASP A 55 -14.45 -6.03 -16.30
CA ASP A 55 -13.93 -5.22 -17.42
C ASP A 55 -12.79 -4.28 -17.02
N VAL A 56 -12.40 -4.26 -15.75
CA VAL A 56 -11.33 -3.39 -15.24
C VAL A 56 -9.98 -3.80 -15.80
N LYS A 57 -9.29 -2.85 -16.44
CA LYS A 57 -7.90 -3.00 -16.90
C LYS A 57 -6.94 -2.37 -15.88
N PRO A 58 -6.03 -3.15 -15.27
CA PRO A 58 -5.08 -2.60 -14.31
C PRO A 58 -4.01 -1.73 -14.98
N ILE A 59 -3.40 -0.83 -14.20
CA ILE A 59 -2.18 -0.12 -14.60
C ILE A 59 -1.08 -1.15 -14.87
N THR A 60 -0.51 -1.11 -16.08
CA THR A 60 0.50 -2.08 -16.54
C THR A 60 1.89 -1.76 -16.01
N ALA A 61 2.83 -2.71 -16.16
CA ALA A 61 4.24 -2.48 -15.85
C ALA A 61 4.85 -1.38 -16.74
N ASP A 62 4.49 -1.35 -18.03
CA ASP A 62 4.97 -0.33 -18.97
C ASP A 62 4.49 1.07 -18.60
N GLU A 63 3.23 1.20 -18.16
CA GLU A 63 2.72 2.49 -17.69
C GLU A 63 3.47 2.94 -16.43
N ARG A 64 3.85 2.02 -15.54
CA ARG A 64 4.67 2.34 -14.36
C ARG A 64 6.09 2.74 -14.73
N ALA A 65 6.71 2.04 -15.67
CA ALA A 65 8.01 2.42 -16.20
C ALA A 65 7.96 3.85 -16.80
N ALA A 66 6.92 4.16 -17.58
CA ALA A 66 6.72 5.50 -18.14
C ALA A 66 6.53 6.58 -17.06
N ARG A 67 5.89 6.26 -15.93
CA ARG A 67 5.77 7.17 -14.76
C ARG A 67 7.13 7.46 -14.12
N ILE A 68 7.99 6.44 -14.01
CA ILE A 68 9.36 6.61 -13.51
C ILE A 68 10.16 7.49 -14.47
N GLU A 69 10.06 7.28 -15.78
CA GLU A 69 10.75 8.13 -16.76
C GLU A 69 10.25 9.58 -16.73
N LYS A 70 8.94 9.80 -16.59
CA LYS A 70 8.38 11.15 -16.39
C LYS A 70 8.94 11.80 -15.12
N ALA A 71 9.02 11.05 -14.02
CA ALA A 71 9.61 11.55 -12.78
C ALA A 71 11.08 11.93 -12.95
N ARG A 72 11.87 11.12 -13.69
CA ARG A 72 13.27 11.41 -14.01
C ARG A 72 13.42 12.68 -14.86
N GLN A 73 12.56 12.87 -15.85
CA GLN A 73 12.56 14.11 -16.64
C GLN A 73 12.29 15.33 -15.75
N LEU A 74 11.24 15.27 -14.91
CA LEU A 74 10.92 16.36 -13.97
C LEU A 74 12.04 16.60 -12.95
N MET A 75 12.72 15.54 -12.50
CA MET A 75 13.90 15.64 -11.64
C MET A 75 15.03 16.44 -12.33
N VAL A 76 15.33 16.16 -13.60
CA VAL A 76 16.32 16.91 -14.39
C VAL A 76 15.91 18.39 -14.49
N ASP A 77 14.66 18.66 -14.87
CA ASP A 77 14.15 20.02 -15.05
C ASP A 77 14.20 20.84 -13.75
N ASN A 78 13.97 20.18 -12.60
CA ASN A 78 13.99 20.79 -11.28
C ASN A 78 15.35 20.69 -10.56
N LYS A 79 16.38 20.15 -11.22
CA LYS A 79 17.72 19.93 -10.65
C LYS A 79 17.71 19.11 -9.35
N ILE A 80 16.87 18.07 -9.31
CA ILE A 80 16.76 17.11 -8.22
C ILE A 80 17.43 15.81 -8.67
N SER A 81 18.36 15.27 -7.89
CA SER A 81 19.13 14.08 -8.28
C SER A 81 18.45 12.76 -7.91
N ALA A 82 17.54 12.79 -6.94
CA ALA A 82 16.72 11.65 -6.52
C ALA A 82 15.52 12.14 -5.73
N ILE A 83 14.47 11.33 -5.67
CA ILE A 83 13.42 11.45 -4.65
C ILE A 83 13.39 10.18 -3.80
N TYR A 84 12.92 10.30 -2.56
CA TYR A 84 12.59 9.11 -1.76
C TYR A 84 11.24 9.27 -1.07
N LEU A 85 10.58 8.14 -0.89
CA LEU A 85 9.19 8.05 -0.49
C LEU A 85 8.97 6.78 0.33
N GLU A 86 7.98 6.81 1.22
CA GLU A 86 7.58 5.65 2.02
C GLU A 86 6.22 5.09 1.55
N GLY A 87 5.70 4.11 2.31
CA GLY A 87 4.40 3.50 2.03
C GLY A 87 3.29 4.54 1.87
N GLY A 88 2.51 4.41 0.80
CA GLY A 88 1.44 5.35 0.50
C GLY A 88 1.11 5.44 -0.99
N SER A 89 0.37 6.49 -1.34
CA SER A 89 -0.15 6.68 -2.70
C SER A 89 0.95 6.94 -3.73
N SER A 90 2.02 7.65 -3.36
CA SER A 90 3.17 7.91 -4.24
C SER A 90 3.94 6.62 -4.56
N MET A 91 4.19 5.77 -3.55
CA MET A 91 4.80 4.46 -3.76
C MET A 91 3.94 3.60 -4.67
N PHE A 92 2.64 3.48 -4.36
CA PHE A 92 1.72 2.71 -5.18
C PHE A 92 1.63 3.24 -6.62
N TYR A 93 1.69 4.55 -6.82
CA TYR A 93 1.64 5.18 -8.14
C TYR A 93 2.84 4.78 -9.01
N TYR A 94 4.06 4.87 -8.46
CA TYR A 94 5.29 4.61 -9.20
C TYR A 94 5.60 3.11 -9.35
N THR A 95 5.36 2.31 -8.31
CA THR A 95 5.91 0.94 -8.24
C THR A 95 4.82 -0.13 -8.20
N GLY A 96 3.60 0.23 -7.82
CA GLY A 96 2.51 -0.72 -7.56
C GLY A 96 2.60 -1.40 -6.19
N VAL A 97 3.69 -1.19 -5.45
CA VAL A 97 3.86 -1.74 -4.09
C VAL A 97 2.90 -1.06 -3.13
N ARG A 98 2.23 -1.86 -2.30
CA ARG A 98 1.41 -1.41 -1.18
C ARG A 98 2.09 -1.84 0.11
N TRP A 99 2.52 -0.87 0.89
CA TRP A 99 3.10 -1.10 2.21
C TRP A 99 2.41 -0.21 3.23
N GLY A 100 2.09 -0.76 4.40
CA GLY A 100 1.50 -0.02 5.51
C GLY A 100 2.57 0.72 6.29
N ASN A 101 2.25 1.90 6.80
CA ASN A 101 3.21 2.69 7.57
C ASN A 101 3.16 2.27 9.03
N SER A 102 4.31 1.85 9.55
CA SER A 102 4.58 1.57 10.97
C SER A 102 5.81 2.35 11.41
N GLU A 103 6.17 2.34 12.69
CA GLU A 103 7.42 2.90 13.20
C GLU A 103 8.67 2.43 12.44
N ARG A 104 8.59 1.28 11.77
CA ARG A 104 9.65 0.69 10.95
C ARG A 104 9.67 1.29 9.54
N PRO A 105 10.74 1.98 9.12
CA PRO A 105 10.81 2.54 7.77
C PRO A 105 10.85 1.46 6.69
N PHE A 106 9.95 1.61 5.71
CA PHE A 106 10.00 0.95 4.42
C PHE A 106 10.01 2.02 3.32
N VAL A 107 11.14 2.18 2.65
CA VAL A 107 11.42 3.35 1.79
C VAL A 107 11.85 2.91 0.40
N CYS A 108 11.37 3.62 -0.61
CA CYS A 108 11.82 3.52 -1.99
C CYS A 108 12.57 4.81 -2.36
N VAL A 109 13.76 4.65 -2.94
CA VAL A 109 14.56 5.72 -3.55
C VAL A 109 14.44 5.59 -5.06
N ILE A 110 14.01 6.67 -5.71
CA ILE A 110 13.94 6.79 -7.17
C ILE A 110 15.01 7.79 -7.59
N PRO A 111 16.15 7.34 -8.13
CA PRO A 111 17.19 8.24 -8.61
C PRO A 111 16.84 8.81 -10.00
N ALA A 112 17.39 9.97 -10.33
CA ALA A 112 17.27 10.57 -11.65
C ALA A 112 17.89 9.68 -12.76
N LYS A 113 18.82 8.79 -12.40
CA LYS A 113 19.42 7.79 -13.28
C LYS A 113 19.69 6.49 -12.52
N GLY A 114 19.50 5.35 -13.20
CA GLY A 114 19.79 4.02 -12.65
C GLY A 114 18.63 3.42 -11.86
N GLU A 115 18.85 2.21 -11.33
CA GLU A 115 17.79 1.40 -10.72
C GLU A 115 17.25 1.98 -9.41
N LEU A 116 15.98 1.70 -9.12
CA LEU A 116 15.35 1.99 -7.84
C LEU A 116 16.09 1.25 -6.70
N GLY A 117 16.07 1.83 -5.51
CA GLY A 117 16.59 1.20 -4.30
C GLY A 117 15.53 1.14 -3.21
N TRP A 118 15.53 0.07 -2.43
CA TRP A 118 14.55 -0.17 -1.38
C TRP A 118 15.25 -0.38 -0.05
N VAL A 119 14.63 0.11 1.03
CA VAL A 119 15.03 -0.16 2.41
C VAL A 119 13.86 -0.83 3.14
N CYS A 120 14.13 -1.96 3.79
CA CYS A 120 13.11 -2.78 4.45
C CYS A 120 13.63 -3.32 5.80
N PRO A 121 12.78 -3.51 6.82
CA PRO A 121 13.16 -4.23 8.03
C PRO A 121 13.60 -5.67 7.69
N GLY A 122 14.69 -6.15 8.29
CA GLY A 122 15.28 -7.44 7.93
C GLY A 122 14.31 -8.63 8.01
N PHE A 123 13.47 -8.66 9.04
CA PHE A 123 12.49 -9.74 9.20
C PHE A 123 11.32 -9.70 8.19
N GLU A 124 11.16 -8.60 7.44
CA GLU A 124 10.16 -8.48 6.37
C GLU A 124 10.77 -8.59 4.96
N GLU A 125 12.05 -8.97 4.84
CA GLU A 125 12.77 -9.02 3.57
C GLU A 125 12.10 -9.91 2.53
N GLU A 126 11.70 -11.13 2.92
CA GLU A 126 11.04 -12.07 2.00
C GLU A 126 9.76 -11.48 1.44
N ARG A 127 8.92 -10.90 2.31
CA ARG A 127 7.69 -10.18 1.92
C ARG A 127 7.99 -9.00 0.99
N ALA A 128 9.06 -8.26 1.25
CA ALA A 128 9.46 -7.15 0.39
C ALA A 128 9.87 -7.64 -1.00
N ARG A 129 10.64 -8.73 -1.08
CA ARG A 129 11.09 -9.32 -2.36
C ARG A 129 9.95 -9.91 -3.19
N GLU A 130 8.86 -10.35 -2.57
CA GLU A 130 7.65 -10.78 -3.28
C GLU A 130 6.91 -9.61 -3.95
N LEU A 131 6.96 -8.41 -3.35
CA LEU A 131 6.22 -7.24 -3.83
C LEU A 131 7.06 -6.35 -4.77
N VAL A 132 8.35 -6.23 -4.49
CA VAL A 132 9.28 -5.41 -5.26
C VAL A 132 9.60 -6.14 -6.56
N THR A 133 9.06 -5.63 -7.67
CA THR A 133 9.24 -6.23 -8.98
C THR A 133 10.62 -5.90 -9.58
N GLY A 134 11.15 -6.82 -10.39
CA GLY A 134 12.38 -6.63 -11.15
C GLY A 134 13.67 -6.92 -10.38
N LYS A 135 14.79 -6.38 -10.87
CA LYS A 135 16.13 -6.54 -10.26
C LYS A 135 16.46 -5.45 -9.23
N ALA A 136 15.43 -4.85 -8.63
CA ALA A 136 15.63 -3.73 -7.72
C ALA A 136 16.36 -4.17 -6.44
N GLU A 137 17.29 -3.35 -5.99
CA GLU A 137 18.09 -3.62 -4.80
C GLU A 137 17.25 -3.40 -3.55
N VAL A 138 17.12 -4.44 -2.71
CA VAL A 138 16.49 -4.36 -1.39
C VAL A 138 17.60 -4.44 -0.35
N ARG A 139 17.81 -3.34 0.38
CA ARG A 139 18.70 -3.26 1.54
C ARG A 139 17.90 -3.45 2.81
N VAL A 140 18.41 -4.30 3.67
CA VAL A 140 17.79 -4.58 4.97
C VAL A 140 18.49 -3.83 6.08
N TRP A 141 17.75 -3.57 7.16
CA TRP A 141 18.28 -3.12 8.44
C TRP A 141 17.72 -4.01 9.55
N GLN A 142 18.57 -4.38 10.51
CA GLN A 142 18.17 -5.10 11.73
C GLN A 142 17.65 -4.11 12.78
N GLU A 143 16.88 -4.58 13.77
CA GLU A 143 16.21 -3.70 14.75
C GLU A 143 17.16 -2.78 15.55
N ASP A 144 18.44 -3.14 15.66
CA ASP A 144 19.51 -2.38 16.30
C ASP A 144 20.33 -1.51 15.33
N GLU A 145 20.04 -1.56 14.03
CA GLU A 145 20.70 -0.79 12.98
C GLU A 145 19.92 0.48 12.59
N SER A 146 20.61 1.41 11.92
CA SER A 146 20.00 2.64 11.41
C SER A 146 19.35 2.40 10.04
N PRO A 147 18.01 2.39 9.91
CA PRO A 147 17.35 2.36 8.60
C PRO A 147 17.73 3.59 7.75
N TYR A 148 17.96 4.73 8.41
CA TYR A 148 18.29 5.98 7.76
C TYR A 148 19.66 5.93 7.07
N ARG A 149 20.61 5.20 7.66
CA ARG A 149 21.92 4.94 7.06
C ARG A 149 21.78 4.14 5.76
N GLN A 150 20.90 3.15 5.72
CA GLN A 150 20.66 2.39 4.49
C GLN A 150 20.07 3.28 3.39
N ILE A 151 19.14 4.18 3.72
CA ILE A 151 18.59 5.16 2.76
C ILE A 151 19.69 6.10 2.26
N ALA A 152 20.51 6.65 3.16
CA ALA A 152 21.64 7.52 2.81
C ALA A 152 22.67 6.82 1.92
N ASN A 153 22.98 5.55 2.22
CA ASN A 153 23.89 4.75 1.41
C ASN A 153 23.32 4.51 0.01
N ILE A 154 22.02 4.24 -0.14
CA ILE A 154 21.39 4.11 -1.47
C ILE A 154 21.51 5.43 -2.24
N LEU A 155 21.21 6.56 -1.61
CA LEU A 155 21.36 7.88 -2.24
C LEU A 155 22.80 8.08 -2.75
N LYS A 156 23.79 7.79 -1.90
CA LYS A 156 25.22 7.88 -2.26
C LYS A 156 25.59 6.94 -3.42
N ASP A 157 25.19 5.68 -3.35
CA ASP A 157 25.55 4.66 -4.35
C ASP A 157 24.86 4.87 -5.70
N ARG A 158 23.72 5.58 -5.71
CA ARG A 158 23.05 6.05 -6.93
C ARG A 158 23.57 7.39 -7.44
N GLY A 159 24.60 7.97 -6.80
CA GLY A 159 25.18 9.24 -7.18
C GLY A 159 24.22 10.43 -6.98
N ALA A 160 23.27 10.32 -6.05
CA ALA A 160 22.40 11.44 -5.70
C ALA A 160 23.22 12.50 -4.95
N THR A 161 23.44 13.64 -5.60
CA THR A 161 24.24 14.75 -5.09
C THR A 161 23.50 16.07 -5.26
N GLY A 162 23.76 17.04 -4.38
CA GLY A 162 23.06 18.31 -4.42
C GLY A 162 21.66 18.14 -3.84
N ARG A 163 20.61 18.29 -4.67
CA ARG A 163 19.23 18.33 -4.20
C ARG A 163 18.56 16.97 -4.23
N VAL A 164 18.01 16.52 -3.10
CA VAL A 164 17.21 15.30 -2.98
C VAL A 164 15.81 15.64 -2.52
N GLY A 165 14.81 15.20 -3.28
CA GLY A 165 13.39 15.42 -2.97
C GLY A 165 12.89 14.47 -1.89
N VAL A 166 12.18 15.01 -0.91
CA VAL A 166 11.45 14.28 0.13
C VAL A 166 9.96 14.28 -0.25
N GLU A 167 9.34 13.10 -0.30
CA GLU A 167 7.89 13.02 -0.53
C GLU A 167 7.11 13.70 0.60
N GLU A 168 6.05 14.41 0.24
CA GLU A 168 5.36 15.40 1.07
C GLU A 168 4.65 14.78 2.27
N ARG A 169 4.30 13.49 2.19
CA ARG A 169 3.64 12.73 3.26
C ARG A 169 4.62 11.84 4.01
N LEU A 170 5.90 11.82 3.64
CA LEU A 170 6.93 11.08 4.33
C LEU A 170 7.04 11.60 5.76
N ARG A 171 6.93 10.68 6.70
CA ARG A 171 6.88 10.99 8.12
C ARG A 171 8.18 11.62 8.55
N TYR A 172 8.05 12.75 9.25
CA TYR A 172 9.16 13.63 9.61
C TYR A 172 10.35 12.93 10.26
N PHE A 173 10.13 11.91 11.09
CA PHE A 173 11.22 11.19 11.74
C PHE A 173 12.16 10.48 10.76
N ILE A 174 11.64 10.01 9.62
CA ILE A 174 12.43 9.39 8.54
C ILE A 174 13.30 10.46 7.87
N TYR A 175 12.71 11.59 7.49
CA TYR A 175 13.47 12.73 6.96
C TYR A 175 14.56 13.19 7.94
N SER A 176 14.20 13.42 9.20
CA SER A 176 15.12 13.85 10.25
C SER A 176 16.27 12.86 10.47
N GLY A 177 15.98 11.55 10.43
CA GLY A 177 17.00 10.50 10.51
C GLY A 177 17.93 10.50 9.30
N VAL A 178 17.39 10.53 8.08
CA VAL A 178 18.19 10.51 6.84
C VAL A 178 19.08 11.75 6.73
N LYS A 179 18.58 12.92 7.13
CA LYS A 179 19.34 14.16 7.15
C LYS A 179 20.58 14.09 8.04
N LYS A 180 20.56 13.31 9.12
CA LYS A 180 21.73 13.10 10.00
C LYS A 180 22.79 12.19 9.37
N GLU A 181 22.38 11.24 8.51
CA GLU A 181 23.27 10.25 7.89
C GLU A 181 23.79 10.70 6.51
N ALA A 182 23.07 11.59 5.83
CA ALA A 182 23.42 12.12 4.51
C ALA A 182 23.87 13.60 4.58
N ALA A 183 24.97 13.84 5.29
CA ALA A 183 25.55 15.19 5.38
C ALA A 183 25.96 15.72 4.00
N GLY A 184 25.62 16.97 3.70
CA GLY A 184 25.94 17.63 2.42
C GLY A 184 24.87 17.47 1.32
N VAL A 185 23.76 16.78 1.61
CA VAL A 185 22.58 16.77 0.73
C VAL A 185 21.66 17.94 1.08
N ASP A 186 21.21 18.66 0.06
CA ASP A 186 20.15 19.66 0.17
C ASP A 186 18.79 18.98 0.00
N PHE A 187 18.10 18.75 1.11
CA PHE A 187 16.77 18.13 1.08
C PHE A 187 15.71 19.16 0.74
N VAL A 188 14.93 18.87 -0.29
CA VAL A 188 13.88 19.76 -0.82
C VAL A 188 12.56 19.02 -0.95
N ASP A 189 11.49 19.76 -1.18
CA ASP A 189 10.18 19.16 -1.44
C ASP A 189 10.16 18.42 -2.80
N ALA A 190 9.61 17.21 -2.84
CA ALA A 190 9.45 16.42 -4.06
C ALA A 190 8.17 16.74 -4.84
N GLU A 191 7.31 17.65 -4.37
CA GLU A 191 6.03 18.04 -4.99
C GLU A 191 6.13 18.33 -6.49
N PRO A 192 7.15 19.07 -7.00
CA PRO A 192 7.26 19.30 -8.44
C PRO A 192 7.37 18.01 -9.26
N ILE A 193 7.84 16.90 -8.66
CA ILE A 193 7.95 15.58 -9.29
C ILE A 193 6.69 14.77 -9.02
N THR A 194 6.30 14.60 -7.75
CA THR A 194 5.16 13.76 -7.33
C THR A 194 3.84 14.31 -7.85
N ALA A 195 3.50 15.56 -7.57
CA ALA A 195 2.31 16.21 -8.11
C ALA A 195 2.43 16.40 -9.63
N GLY A 196 3.61 16.81 -10.14
CA GLY A 196 3.87 16.94 -11.57
C GLY A 196 3.60 15.66 -12.38
N CYS A 197 3.85 14.50 -11.77
CA CYS A 197 3.48 13.21 -12.34
C CYS A 197 1.97 12.95 -12.26
N ARG A 198 1.33 13.20 -11.11
CA ARG A 198 0.02 12.65 -10.71
C ARG A 198 -1.18 13.58 -10.96
N MET A 199 -0.96 14.86 -11.23
CA MET A 199 -2.05 15.82 -11.45
C MET A 199 -2.85 15.51 -12.71
N ILE A 200 -2.18 15.14 -13.81
CA ILE A 200 -2.80 14.80 -15.10
C ILE A 200 -2.88 13.29 -15.24
N LYS A 201 -4.10 12.76 -15.36
CA LYS A 201 -4.40 11.32 -15.33
C LYS A 201 -4.21 10.72 -16.73
N SER A 202 -3.69 9.50 -16.78
CA SER A 202 -3.72 8.71 -18.01
C SER A 202 -5.15 8.29 -18.36
N ALA A 203 -5.36 7.85 -19.61
CA ALA A 203 -6.64 7.27 -20.00
C ALA A 203 -7.01 6.04 -19.14
N THR A 204 -6.02 5.22 -18.77
CA THR A 204 -6.22 4.07 -17.87
C THR A 204 -6.67 4.52 -16.49
N GLU A 205 -6.05 5.57 -15.94
CA GLU A 205 -6.42 6.12 -14.63
C GLU A 205 -7.83 6.70 -14.62
N LEU A 206 -8.20 7.46 -15.67
CA LEU A 206 -9.55 7.99 -15.81
C LEU A 206 -10.59 6.87 -15.90
N ALA A 207 -10.32 5.81 -16.66
CA ALA A 207 -11.22 4.66 -16.75
C ALA A 207 -11.39 3.95 -15.40
N LEU A 208 -10.30 3.79 -14.62
CA LEU A 208 -10.35 3.21 -13.28
C LEU A 208 -11.14 4.09 -12.30
N MET A 209 -10.95 5.41 -12.35
CA MET A 209 -11.69 6.36 -11.52
C MET A 209 -13.17 6.37 -11.88
N GLN A 210 -13.51 6.41 -13.17
CA GLN A 210 -14.89 6.33 -13.64
C GLN A 210 -15.56 5.06 -13.13
N LYS A 211 -14.88 3.92 -13.26
CA LYS A 211 -15.41 2.65 -12.77
C LYS A 211 -15.70 2.65 -11.28
N ALA A 212 -14.82 3.26 -10.48
CA ALA A 212 -15.05 3.39 -9.04
C ALA A 212 -16.27 4.28 -8.74
N SER A 213 -16.48 5.35 -9.51
CA SER A 213 -17.68 6.20 -9.43
C SER A 213 -18.95 5.43 -9.80
N ASP A 214 -18.94 4.67 -10.90
CA ASP A 214 -20.08 3.86 -11.35
C ASP A 214 -20.46 2.74 -10.37
N ILE A 215 -19.50 2.26 -9.56
CA ILE A 215 -19.76 1.31 -8.48
C ILE A 215 -20.45 1.99 -7.28
N THR A 216 -20.15 3.28 -7.07
CA THR A 216 -20.58 4.02 -5.87
C THR A 216 -21.95 4.65 -6.01
N ILE A 217 -22.29 5.14 -7.21
CA ILE A 217 -23.56 5.81 -7.54
C ILE A 217 -24.60 4.78 -7.98
#